data_AF-A0A673TUK7-F1
#
_entry.id   AF-A0A673TUK7-F1
#
_cell.length_a   1.000
_cell.length_b   1.000
_cell.length_c   1.000
_cell.angle_alpha   90.00
_cell.angle_beta   90.00
_cell.angle_gamma   90.00
#
_symmetry.space_group_name_H-M   'P 1'
#
loop_
_entity.id
_entity.type
_entity.pdbx_description
1 polymer ?
#
loop_
_entity_poly.entity_id
_entity_poly.type
_entity_poly.pdbx_seq_one_letter_code
_entity_poly.pdbx_strand_id
1 'polypeptide(L)'
;MPGKWEGGSGARMRARLWGQFLSSSEARWHSLTPSFSLHPFRCEHLAGGRVELGARPPLTLSTSSPPLNAQSAANFALTKTQKEPTMVLSAADKSNIKAAWDKIGSHGGEYGAEALERTFMCFPTTKTYFPHFDLSHGSAQVKAHGKKVADALTLAVGHLDDLPNALSALSDLHAYKLRVDPVNFKLLSHCLLVTLASHHPAEFTPAVHASLDKFLSSVSTVLTSKYR
;
A
#
# COMPACT_ATOMS: atom_id res chain seq x y z
N MET A 1 28.82 25.93 4.15
CA MET A 1 28.51 24.83 5.07
C MET A 1 27.11 24.29 4.75
N PRO A 2 26.97 23.28 3.87
CA PRO A 2 25.67 22.69 3.59
C PRO A 2 25.36 21.59 4.62
N GLY A 3 24.24 21.76 5.32
CA GLY A 3 23.69 20.79 6.27
C GLY A 3 22.98 19.65 5.56
N LYS A 4 23.21 18.44 6.08
CA LYS A 4 22.80 17.13 5.60
C LYS A 4 21.29 17.00 5.32
N TRP A 5 20.97 16.35 4.21
CA TRP A 5 19.67 15.74 3.96
C TRP A 5 19.59 14.39 4.72
N GLU A 6 18.71 14.29 5.71
CA GLU A 6 18.36 13.03 6.37
C GLU A 6 17.36 12.24 5.51
N GLY A 7 17.86 11.29 4.74
CA GLY A 7 17.04 10.21 4.16
C GLY A 7 16.79 9.13 5.22
N GLY A 8 15.60 9.12 5.83
CA GLY A 8 15.25 8.06 6.79
C GLY A 8 13.90 8.17 7.52
N SER A 9 13.13 9.24 7.28
CA SER A 9 11.93 9.53 8.08
C SER A 9 10.63 8.99 7.48
N GLY A 10 10.55 8.78 6.16
CA GLY A 10 9.29 8.40 5.49
C GLY A 10 8.72 7.05 5.93
N ALA A 11 9.54 6.00 6.00
CA ALA A 11 9.08 4.65 6.38
C ALA A 11 8.70 4.56 7.87
N ARG A 12 9.46 5.23 8.74
CA ARG A 12 9.20 5.28 10.19
C ARG A 12 7.97 6.14 10.52
N MET A 13 7.77 7.24 9.81
CA MET A 13 6.57 8.08 9.95
C MET A 13 5.33 7.31 9.51
N ARG A 14 5.40 6.60 8.37
CA ARG A 14 4.31 5.73 7.91
C ARG A 14 4.01 4.62 8.91
N ALA A 15 5.02 3.96 9.49
CA ALA A 15 4.81 2.94 10.52
C ALA A 15 4.20 3.49 11.83
N ARG A 16 4.58 4.70 12.26
CA ARG A 16 4.00 5.34 13.46
C ARG A 16 2.57 5.83 13.24
N LEU A 17 2.27 6.39 12.07
CA LEU A 17 0.91 6.77 11.70
C LEU A 17 0.04 5.53 11.49
N TRP A 18 0.60 4.47 10.91
CA TRP A 18 -0.03 3.16 10.81
C TRP A 18 -0.40 2.61 12.19
N GLY A 19 0.53 2.60 13.15
CA GLY A 19 0.26 2.10 14.51
C GLY A 19 -0.81 2.91 15.25
N GLN A 20 -0.82 4.24 15.13
CA GLN A 20 -1.84 5.09 15.78
C GLN A 20 -3.22 4.95 15.12
N PHE A 21 -3.25 4.81 13.80
CA PHE A 21 -4.49 4.55 13.06
C PHE A 21 -5.05 3.15 13.36
N LEU A 22 -4.19 2.12 13.38
CA LEU A 22 -4.58 0.75 13.73
C LEU A 22 -5.17 0.72 15.14
N SER A 23 -4.51 1.35 16.11
CA SER A 23 -5.00 1.44 17.50
C SER A 23 -6.34 2.18 17.62
N SER A 24 -6.54 3.28 16.88
CA SER A 24 -7.84 3.97 16.84
C SER A 24 -8.92 3.15 16.14
N SER A 25 -8.55 2.34 15.15
CA SER A 25 -9.48 1.44 14.47
C SER A 25 -9.85 0.24 15.37
N GLU A 26 -8.88 -0.41 16.01
CA GLU A 26 -9.09 -1.53 16.96
C GLU A 26 -9.99 -1.11 18.13
N ALA A 27 -9.80 0.08 18.69
CA ALA A 27 -10.64 0.59 19.77
C ALA A 27 -12.13 0.70 19.37
N ARG A 28 -12.41 0.97 18.08
CA ARG A 28 -13.78 1.04 17.53
C ARG A 28 -14.32 -0.35 17.15
N TRP A 29 -13.45 -1.29 16.80
CA TRP A 29 -13.83 -2.68 16.51
C TRP A 29 -14.08 -3.51 17.79
N HIS A 30 -13.33 -3.28 18.87
CA HIS A 30 -13.58 -3.91 20.17
C HIS A 30 -14.91 -3.49 20.80
N SER A 31 -15.49 -2.35 20.42
CA SER A 31 -16.85 -1.98 20.83
C SER A 31 -17.96 -2.69 20.06
N LEU A 32 -17.63 -3.52 19.06
CA LEU A 32 -18.59 -4.16 18.15
C LEU A 32 -18.44 -5.70 18.08
N THR A 33 -17.57 -6.32 18.89
CA THR A 33 -17.41 -7.79 18.99
C THR A 33 -17.22 -8.23 20.46
N PRO A 34 -17.74 -9.38 20.91
CA PRO A 34 -17.53 -9.83 22.28
C PRO A 34 -16.14 -10.47 22.46
N SER A 35 -15.34 -9.80 23.30
CA SER A 35 -14.14 -10.22 24.06
C SER A 35 -13.32 -11.43 23.60
N PHE A 36 -12.07 -11.17 23.20
CA PHE A 36 -10.94 -12.07 23.44
C PHE A 36 -9.84 -11.29 24.18
N SER A 37 -9.48 -11.77 25.36
CA SER A 37 -8.50 -11.16 26.27
C SER A 37 -7.09 -11.62 25.91
N LEU A 38 -6.15 -10.67 25.72
CA LEU A 38 -4.72 -10.94 25.60
C LEU A 38 -3.99 -10.34 26.80
N HIS A 39 -3.30 -11.21 27.55
CA HIS A 39 -2.32 -10.81 28.57
C HIS A 39 -1.04 -10.25 27.91
N PRO A 40 -0.43 -9.18 28.45
CA PRO A 40 0.80 -8.61 27.91
C PRO A 40 2.05 -9.35 28.42
N PHE A 41 2.88 -9.82 27.49
CA PHE A 41 4.26 -10.22 27.78
C PHE A 41 5.18 -8.99 27.82
N ARG A 42 5.84 -8.81 28.97
CA ARG A 42 6.91 -7.84 29.25
C ARG A 42 8.25 -8.43 28.75
N CYS A 43 9.07 -7.63 28.07
CA CYS A 43 10.45 -7.99 27.76
C CYS A 43 11.39 -6.85 28.19
N GLU A 44 12.27 -7.15 29.15
CA GLU A 44 13.33 -6.27 29.65
C GLU A 44 14.70 -6.68 29.06
N HIS A 45 15.51 -5.65 28.80
CA HIS A 45 16.96 -5.54 29.06
C HIS A 45 18.05 -5.90 28.02
N LEU A 46 19.12 -5.09 28.12
CA LEU A 46 20.53 -5.17 27.67
C LEU A 46 20.88 -4.47 26.33
N ALA A 47 21.47 -3.28 26.28
CA ALA A 47 22.75 -2.74 26.83
C ALA A 47 24.00 -3.01 25.95
N GLY A 48 24.60 -1.91 25.44
CA GLY A 48 26.05 -1.71 25.36
C GLY A 48 26.81 -2.20 24.12
N GLY A 49 27.42 -1.27 23.36
CA GLY A 49 28.44 -1.59 22.35
C GLY A 49 28.96 -0.36 21.58
N ARG A 50 30.02 0.26 22.10
CA ARG A 50 30.77 1.40 21.54
C ARG A 50 31.72 0.92 20.43
N VAL A 51 31.77 1.60 19.28
CA VAL A 51 32.74 1.32 18.20
C VAL A 51 33.65 2.54 17.98
N GLU A 52 34.96 2.29 18.00
CA GLU A 52 36.05 3.25 17.78
C GLU A 52 36.08 3.83 16.35
N LEU A 53 36.46 5.09 16.25
CA LEU A 53 36.66 5.83 14.99
C LEU A 53 38.13 5.74 14.56
N GLY A 54 38.41 4.91 13.55
CA GLY A 54 39.70 4.87 12.85
C GLY A 54 39.85 6.01 11.84
N ALA A 55 40.99 6.71 11.92
CA ALA A 55 41.36 7.88 11.13
C ALA A 55 41.49 7.61 9.61
N ARG A 56 41.09 8.59 8.78
CA ARG A 56 41.33 8.64 7.33
C ARG A 56 42.41 9.68 6.99
N PRO A 57 43.35 9.39 6.06
CA PRO A 57 44.32 10.38 5.56
C PRO A 57 43.72 11.32 4.47
N PRO A 58 44.38 12.46 4.19
CA PRO A 58 43.78 13.61 3.51
C PRO A 58 43.76 13.50 1.98
N LEU A 59 42.68 13.98 1.37
CA LEU A 59 42.54 14.13 -0.08
C LEU A 59 43.00 15.53 -0.51
N THR A 60 43.87 15.57 -1.52
CA THR A 60 44.41 16.77 -2.16
C THR A 60 43.34 17.46 -3.04
N LEU A 61 43.18 18.78 -2.87
CA LEU A 61 42.33 19.63 -3.71
C LEU A 61 42.94 19.79 -5.11
N SER A 62 42.19 19.43 -6.16
CA SER A 62 42.44 19.88 -7.53
C SER A 62 41.29 20.80 -7.96
N THR A 63 41.63 22.04 -8.25
CA THR A 63 40.72 23.11 -8.67
C THR A 63 40.49 23.06 -10.18
N SER A 64 39.27 22.78 -10.61
CA SER A 64 38.76 23.23 -11.92
C SER A 64 37.23 23.20 -11.94
N SER A 65 36.62 24.36 -11.66
CA SER A 65 35.18 24.59 -11.83
C SER A 65 34.89 25.00 -13.29
N PRO A 66 33.98 24.32 -14.01
CA PRO A 66 33.44 24.82 -15.27
C PRO A 66 32.26 25.80 -15.05
N PRO A 67 31.98 26.71 -16.00
CA PRO A 67 31.00 27.78 -15.83
C PRO A 67 29.54 27.30 -15.83
N LEU A 68 28.73 28.03 -15.05
CA LEU A 68 27.36 27.75 -14.59
C LEU A 68 26.24 27.65 -15.64
N ASN A 69 26.52 27.71 -16.95
CA ASN A 69 25.45 27.72 -17.98
C ASN A 69 25.29 26.43 -18.81
N ALA A 70 26.19 25.44 -18.67
CA ALA A 70 26.09 24.17 -19.41
C ALA A 70 25.30 23.07 -18.67
N GLN A 71 25.14 23.18 -17.34
CA GLN A 71 24.39 22.20 -16.53
C GLN A 71 22.87 22.39 -16.61
N SER A 72 22.38 23.58 -16.96
CA SER A 72 20.93 23.84 -17.10
C SER A 72 20.32 23.10 -18.29
N ALA A 73 21.03 23.02 -19.42
CA ALA A 73 20.56 22.30 -20.61
C ALA A 73 20.61 20.78 -20.45
N ALA A 74 21.62 20.25 -19.74
CA ALA A 74 21.72 18.82 -19.44
C ALA A 74 20.62 18.35 -18.46
N ASN A 75 20.22 19.21 -17.51
CA ASN A 75 19.13 18.91 -16.58
C ASN A 75 17.74 19.04 -17.23
N PHE A 76 17.59 19.90 -18.24
CA PHE A 76 16.33 20.04 -18.99
C PHE A 76 16.09 18.88 -19.96
N ALA A 77 17.16 18.28 -20.51
CA ALA A 77 17.06 17.14 -21.43
C ALA A 77 16.95 15.76 -20.73
N LEU A 78 17.06 15.68 -19.40
CA LEU A 78 16.88 14.43 -18.64
C LEU A 78 15.44 14.15 -18.17
N THR A 79 14.47 14.99 -18.57
CA THR A 79 13.06 14.86 -18.16
C THR A 79 12.11 14.41 -19.28
N LYS A 80 12.65 14.07 -20.46
CA LYS A 80 11.87 13.38 -21.50
C LYS A 80 12.00 11.87 -21.32
N THR A 81 10.87 11.24 -21.00
CA THR A 81 10.69 9.82 -20.64
C THR A 81 10.87 9.49 -19.16
N GLN A 82 10.13 10.19 -18.28
CA GLN A 82 9.59 9.50 -17.11
C GLN A 82 8.53 8.51 -17.62
N LYS A 83 8.98 7.36 -18.11
CA LYS A 83 8.17 6.14 -17.97
C LYS A 83 8.05 6.01 -16.46
N GLU A 84 6.88 6.40 -15.92
CA GLU A 84 6.48 6.15 -14.54
C GLU A 84 7.13 4.84 -14.08
N PRO A 85 7.87 4.81 -12.96
CA PRO A 85 8.54 3.62 -12.51
C PRO A 85 7.47 2.55 -12.38
N THR A 86 7.43 1.67 -13.37
CA THR A 86 6.51 0.55 -13.39
C THR A 86 6.99 -0.25 -12.20
N MET A 87 6.23 -0.26 -11.10
CA MET A 87 6.61 -1.00 -9.91
C MET A 87 6.57 -2.48 -10.27
N VAL A 88 7.71 -2.97 -10.78
CA VAL A 88 7.88 -4.36 -11.15
C VAL A 88 7.96 -5.14 -9.85
N LEU A 89 6.99 -6.03 -9.66
CA LEU A 89 7.00 -6.96 -8.54
C LEU A 89 8.19 -7.91 -8.70
N SER A 90 9.06 -7.97 -7.69
CA SER A 90 10.17 -8.93 -7.68
C SER A 90 9.65 -10.36 -7.55
N ALA A 91 10.49 -11.35 -7.82
CA ALA A 91 10.14 -12.76 -7.59
C ALA A 91 9.74 -13.03 -6.13
N ALA A 92 10.44 -12.41 -5.18
CA ALA A 92 10.11 -12.48 -3.76
C ALA A 92 8.76 -11.83 -3.46
N ASP A 93 8.46 -10.67 -4.05
CA ASP A 93 7.16 -10.02 -3.89
C ASP A 93 6.03 -10.93 -4.38
N LYS A 94 6.18 -11.51 -5.58
CA LYS A 94 5.19 -12.43 -6.17
C LYS A 94 4.96 -13.66 -5.29
N SER A 95 6.03 -14.23 -4.73
CA SER A 95 5.94 -15.37 -3.80
C SER A 95 5.16 -15.00 -2.54
N ASN A 96 5.50 -13.86 -1.92
CA ASN A 96 4.81 -13.36 -0.73
C ASN A 96 3.32 -13.10 -0.99
N ILE A 97 2.99 -12.48 -2.12
CA ILE A 97 1.61 -12.19 -2.51
C ILE A 97 0.82 -13.49 -2.65
N LYS A 98 1.34 -14.48 -3.37
CA LYS A 98 0.67 -15.77 -3.56
C LYS A 98 0.48 -16.51 -2.23
N ALA A 99 1.52 -16.59 -1.41
CA ALA A 99 1.45 -17.23 -0.10
C ALA A 99 0.42 -16.56 0.83
N ALA A 100 0.35 -15.23 0.83
CA ALA A 100 -0.67 -14.50 1.58
C ALA A 100 -2.07 -14.75 1.01
N TRP A 101 -2.22 -14.79 -0.32
CA TRP A 101 -3.50 -15.02 -0.98
C TRP A 101 -4.05 -16.44 -0.75
N ASP A 102 -3.18 -17.44 -0.72
CA ASP A 102 -3.55 -18.83 -0.41
C ASP A 102 -4.16 -18.95 0.99
N LYS A 103 -3.72 -18.11 1.94
CA LYS A 103 -4.23 -18.06 3.32
C LYS A 103 -5.59 -17.40 3.44
N ILE A 104 -5.93 -16.48 2.52
CA ILE A 104 -7.28 -15.89 2.44
C ILE A 104 -8.30 -16.97 2.10
N GLY A 105 -7.94 -17.92 1.22
CA GLY A 105 -8.79 -19.06 0.86
C GLY A 105 -10.20 -18.63 0.42
N SER A 106 -11.23 -19.27 0.98
CA SER A 106 -12.63 -18.97 0.68
C SER A 106 -13.16 -17.67 1.30
N HIS A 107 -12.39 -17.01 2.17
CA HIS A 107 -12.83 -15.80 2.88
C HIS A 107 -12.70 -14.52 2.05
N GLY A 108 -12.20 -14.59 0.81
CA GLY A 108 -11.95 -13.41 -0.02
C GLY A 108 -13.18 -12.49 -0.13
N GLY A 109 -14.38 -13.04 -0.31
CA GLY A 109 -15.61 -12.25 -0.39
C GLY A 109 -15.98 -11.54 0.92
N GLU A 110 -15.75 -12.20 2.06
CA GLU A 110 -15.99 -11.65 3.39
C GLU A 110 -15.02 -10.50 3.68
N TYR A 111 -13.73 -10.70 3.41
CA TYR A 111 -12.70 -9.67 3.59
C TYR A 111 -12.88 -8.50 2.63
N GLY A 112 -13.33 -8.75 1.39
CA GLY A 112 -13.67 -7.71 0.43
C GLY A 112 -14.82 -6.83 0.94
N ALA A 113 -15.84 -7.42 1.55
CA ALA A 113 -16.95 -6.67 2.14
C ALA A 113 -16.51 -5.85 3.36
N GLU A 114 -15.70 -6.44 4.24
CA GLU A 114 -15.16 -5.75 5.42
C GLU A 114 -14.27 -4.56 5.02
N ALA A 115 -13.41 -4.73 4.01
CA ALA A 115 -12.57 -3.65 3.50
C ALA A 115 -13.39 -2.49 2.92
N LEU A 116 -14.52 -2.78 2.26
CA LEU A 116 -15.45 -1.76 1.78
C LEU A 116 -16.14 -1.04 2.94
N GLU A 117 -16.65 -1.77 3.94
CA GLU A 117 -17.25 -1.16 5.13
C GLU A 117 -16.25 -0.25 5.86
N ARG A 118 -15.00 -0.70 6.05
CA ARG A 118 -13.88 0.11 6.58
C ARG A 118 -13.66 1.37 5.75
N THR A 119 -13.68 1.26 4.42
CA THR A 119 -13.49 2.39 3.52
C THR A 119 -14.62 3.42 3.66
N PHE A 120 -15.87 2.97 3.69
CA PHE A 120 -17.03 3.85 3.85
C PHE A 120 -17.06 4.53 5.22
N MET A 121 -16.64 3.84 6.28
CA MET A 121 -16.60 4.41 7.63
C MET A 121 -15.45 5.41 7.82
N CYS A 122 -14.24 5.05 7.38
CA CYS A 122 -13.04 5.87 7.56
C CYS A 122 -12.93 7.02 6.56
N PHE A 123 -13.49 6.85 5.36
CA PHE A 123 -13.42 7.81 4.27
C PHE A 123 -14.80 8.08 3.66
N PRO A 124 -15.69 8.83 4.35
CA PRO A 124 -17.10 8.96 3.96
C PRO A 124 -17.34 9.56 2.56
N THR A 125 -16.39 10.32 2.02
CA THR A 125 -16.45 10.86 0.64
C THR A 125 -16.57 9.75 -0.41
N THR A 126 -16.04 8.56 -0.14
CA THR A 126 -16.14 7.39 -1.03
C THR A 126 -17.57 6.87 -1.20
N LYS A 127 -18.48 7.18 -0.27
CA LYS A 127 -19.90 6.78 -0.35
C LYS A 127 -20.63 7.42 -1.53
N THR A 128 -20.13 8.57 -2.01
CA THR A 128 -20.72 9.30 -3.16
C THR A 128 -20.73 8.49 -4.46
N TYR A 129 -19.87 7.47 -4.58
CA TYR A 129 -19.86 6.55 -5.73
C TYR A 129 -20.96 5.46 -5.66
N PHE A 130 -21.61 5.30 -4.50
CA PHE A 130 -22.58 4.24 -4.24
C PHE A 130 -23.95 4.78 -3.77
N PRO A 131 -24.55 5.79 -4.43
CA PRO A 131 -25.83 6.37 -3.99
C PRO A 131 -27.02 5.41 -4.12
N HIS A 132 -26.83 4.31 -4.86
CA HIS A 132 -27.82 3.28 -5.15
C HIS A 132 -27.66 2.02 -4.28
N PHE A 133 -26.73 2.05 -3.31
CA PHE A 133 -26.50 0.96 -2.37
C PHE A 133 -27.09 1.29 -1.01
N ASP A 134 -27.65 0.27 -0.37
CA ASP A 134 -27.71 0.19 1.07
C ASP A 134 -26.28 -0.01 1.61
N LEU A 135 -25.77 0.99 2.33
CA LEU A 135 -24.44 1.00 2.94
C LEU A 135 -24.49 0.71 4.45
N SER A 136 -25.61 0.20 4.97
CA SER A 136 -25.70 -0.28 6.34
C SER A 136 -24.82 -1.52 6.56
N HIS A 137 -24.39 -1.72 7.81
CA HIS A 137 -23.58 -2.87 8.17
C HIS A 137 -24.29 -4.18 7.83
N GLY A 138 -23.59 -5.11 7.18
CA GLY A 138 -24.14 -6.41 6.80
C GLY A 138 -24.99 -6.40 5.52
N SER A 139 -25.10 -5.26 4.83
CA SER A 139 -25.81 -5.10 3.56
C SER A 139 -25.41 -6.17 2.54
N ALA A 140 -26.41 -6.80 1.93
CA ALA A 140 -26.21 -7.79 0.87
C ALA A 140 -25.54 -7.16 -0.37
N GLN A 141 -25.82 -5.88 -0.66
CA GLN A 141 -25.20 -5.17 -1.79
C GLN A 141 -23.71 -4.95 -1.56
N VAL A 142 -23.32 -4.54 -0.35
CA VAL A 142 -21.91 -4.38 0.03
C VAL A 142 -21.19 -5.73 -0.01
N LYS A 143 -21.80 -6.80 0.51
CA LYS A 143 -21.22 -8.16 0.45
C LYS A 143 -21.03 -8.65 -0.98
N ALA A 144 -22.05 -8.51 -1.83
CA ALA A 144 -21.97 -8.91 -3.23
C ALA A 144 -20.91 -8.10 -4.00
N HIS A 145 -20.77 -6.81 -3.72
CA HIS A 145 -19.73 -5.99 -4.33
C HIS A 145 -18.33 -6.32 -3.80
N GLY A 146 -18.20 -6.55 -2.49
CA GLY A 146 -16.97 -7.02 -1.86
C GLY A 146 -16.46 -8.31 -2.49
N LYS A 147 -17.35 -9.26 -2.77
CA LYS A 147 -17.01 -10.47 -3.52
C LYS A 147 -16.46 -10.15 -4.92
N LYS A 148 -17.09 -9.25 -5.68
CA LYS A 148 -16.58 -8.86 -7.02
C LYS A 148 -15.20 -8.24 -6.96
N VAL A 149 -14.92 -7.41 -5.95
CA VAL A 149 -13.59 -6.83 -5.72
C VAL A 149 -12.58 -7.93 -5.39
N ALA A 150 -12.93 -8.86 -4.51
CA ALA A 150 -12.06 -9.98 -4.14
C ALA A 150 -11.78 -10.93 -5.30
N ASP A 151 -12.80 -11.23 -6.13
CA ASP A 151 -12.66 -12.06 -7.33
C ASP A 151 -11.72 -11.38 -8.35
N ALA A 152 -11.84 -10.05 -8.53
CA ALA A 152 -10.95 -9.28 -9.40
C ALA A 152 -9.50 -9.26 -8.90
N LEU A 153 -9.29 -9.13 -7.59
CA LEU A 153 -7.94 -9.21 -7.01
C LEU A 153 -7.38 -10.64 -7.10
N THR A 154 -8.21 -11.66 -6.98
CA THR A 154 -7.81 -13.06 -7.19
C THR A 154 -7.38 -13.30 -8.63
N LEU A 155 -8.11 -12.76 -9.60
CA LEU A 155 -7.69 -12.75 -11.00
C LEU A 155 -6.33 -12.05 -11.17
N ALA A 156 -6.14 -10.87 -10.54
CA ALA A 156 -4.87 -10.16 -10.60
C ALA A 156 -3.69 -10.97 -10.00
N VAL A 157 -3.90 -11.70 -8.90
CA VAL A 157 -2.89 -12.60 -8.32
C VAL A 157 -2.57 -13.79 -9.25
N GLY A 158 -3.56 -14.27 -10.01
CA GLY A 158 -3.34 -15.27 -11.07
C GLY A 158 -2.50 -14.75 -12.25
N HIS A 159 -2.45 -13.43 -12.45
CA HIS A 159 -1.84 -12.77 -13.60
C HIS A 159 -0.82 -11.68 -13.21
N LEU A 160 0.01 -11.91 -12.18
CA LEU A 160 0.98 -10.93 -11.66
C LEU A 160 2.02 -10.45 -12.69
N ASP A 161 2.24 -11.22 -13.77
CA ASP A 161 3.13 -10.87 -14.87
C ASP A 161 2.44 -10.07 -15.99
N ASP A 162 1.10 -10.05 -16.04
CA ASP A 162 0.30 -9.44 -17.10
C ASP A 162 -0.99 -8.78 -16.54
N LEU A 163 -0.82 -7.93 -15.52
CA LEU A 163 -1.93 -7.19 -14.91
C LEU A 163 -2.71 -6.30 -15.89
N PRO A 164 -2.07 -5.56 -16.82
CA PRO A 164 -2.79 -4.64 -17.73
C PRO A 164 -3.81 -5.36 -18.61
N ASN A 165 -3.46 -6.54 -19.11
CA ASN A 165 -4.36 -7.35 -19.93
C ASN A 165 -5.47 -7.97 -19.09
N ALA A 166 -5.12 -8.60 -17.96
CA ALA A 166 -6.08 -9.27 -17.08
C ALA A 166 -7.15 -8.32 -16.51
N LEU A 167 -6.79 -7.06 -16.26
CA LEU A 167 -7.69 -6.06 -15.70
C LEU A 167 -8.21 -5.04 -16.72
N SER A 168 -7.94 -5.23 -18.02
CA SER A 168 -8.24 -4.23 -19.06
C SER A 168 -9.70 -3.78 -19.08
N ALA A 169 -10.64 -4.73 -18.95
CA ALA A 169 -12.08 -4.44 -18.92
C ALA A 169 -12.50 -3.70 -17.65
N LEU A 170 -11.84 -3.96 -16.51
CA LEU A 170 -12.08 -3.22 -15.27
C LEU A 170 -11.51 -1.80 -15.35
N SER A 171 -10.35 -1.61 -15.99
CA SER A 171 -9.81 -0.28 -16.26
C SER A 171 -10.77 0.56 -17.12
N ASP A 172 -11.36 -0.02 -18.18
CA ASP A 172 -12.36 0.67 -19.01
C ASP A 172 -13.60 1.06 -18.20
N LEU A 173 -14.10 0.13 -17.37
CA LEU A 173 -15.26 0.36 -16.52
C LEU A 173 -15.03 1.53 -15.56
N HIS A 174 -13.88 1.54 -14.87
CA HIS A 174 -13.56 2.57 -13.89
C HIS A 174 -13.29 3.92 -14.57
N ALA A 175 -12.52 3.95 -15.66
CA ALA A 175 -12.16 5.18 -16.36
C ALA A 175 -13.33 5.85 -17.07
N TYR A 176 -14.11 5.09 -17.84
CA TYR A 176 -15.07 5.69 -18.77
C TYR A 176 -16.49 5.75 -18.23
N LYS A 177 -16.90 4.76 -17.42
CA LYS A 177 -18.27 4.66 -16.90
C LYS A 177 -18.40 5.19 -15.48
N LEU A 178 -17.58 4.67 -14.55
CA LEU A 178 -17.69 5.01 -13.13
C LEU A 178 -16.98 6.31 -12.77
N ARG A 179 -15.91 6.66 -13.49
CA ARG A 179 -15.07 7.86 -13.29
C ARG A 179 -14.65 8.05 -11.82
N VAL A 180 -14.24 6.96 -11.19
CA VAL A 180 -13.76 6.97 -9.79
C VAL A 180 -12.47 7.80 -9.71
N ASP A 181 -12.35 8.76 -8.79
CA ASP A 181 -11.10 9.52 -8.68
C ASP A 181 -9.94 8.56 -8.31
N PRO A 182 -8.80 8.59 -9.02
CA PRO A 182 -7.62 7.77 -8.74
C PRO A 182 -7.19 7.72 -7.26
N VAL A 183 -7.44 8.77 -6.47
CA VAL A 183 -7.11 8.81 -5.05
C VAL A 183 -7.84 7.73 -4.24
N ASN A 184 -9.08 7.38 -4.62
CA ASN A 184 -9.91 6.45 -3.85
C ASN A 184 -9.40 5.02 -3.89
N PHE A 185 -8.68 4.62 -4.94
CA PHE A 185 -8.05 3.30 -5.00
C PHE A 185 -6.98 3.12 -3.91
N LYS A 186 -6.29 4.20 -3.52
CA LYS A 186 -5.33 4.16 -2.41
C LYS A 186 -6.02 3.96 -1.06
N LEU A 187 -7.20 4.57 -0.89
CA LEU A 187 -7.99 4.42 0.33
C LEU A 187 -8.49 2.99 0.50
N LEU A 188 -9.05 2.40 -0.58
CA LEU A 188 -9.47 1.00 -0.58
C LEU A 188 -8.29 0.06 -0.38
N SER A 189 -7.16 0.30 -1.06
CA SER A 189 -5.94 -0.50 -0.89
C SER A 189 -5.46 -0.51 0.56
N HIS A 190 -5.50 0.65 1.22
CA HIS A 190 -5.18 0.75 2.64
C HIS A 190 -6.13 -0.07 3.52
N CYS A 191 -7.45 0.04 3.31
CA CYS A 191 -8.43 -0.74 4.07
C CYS A 191 -8.32 -2.25 3.83
N LEU A 192 -7.94 -2.69 2.62
CA LEU A 192 -7.63 -4.10 2.32
C LEU A 192 -6.43 -4.58 3.15
N LEU A 193 -5.34 -3.82 3.19
CA LEU A 193 -4.16 -4.18 4.00
C LEU A 193 -4.50 -4.27 5.50
N VAL A 194 -5.31 -3.34 6.02
CA VAL A 194 -5.77 -3.39 7.42
C VAL A 194 -6.62 -4.63 7.68
N THR A 195 -7.50 -5.00 6.75
CA THR A 195 -8.34 -6.20 6.85
C THR A 195 -7.47 -7.46 6.88
N LEU A 196 -6.52 -7.59 5.96
CA LEU A 196 -5.60 -8.73 5.91
C LEU A 196 -4.73 -8.83 7.17
N ALA A 197 -4.24 -7.71 7.69
CA ALA A 197 -3.47 -7.67 8.94
C ALA A 197 -4.30 -8.12 10.16
N SER A 198 -5.60 -7.82 10.17
CA SER A 198 -6.50 -8.17 11.27
C SER A 198 -6.83 -9.67 11.30
N HIS A 199 -6.93 -10.30 10.12
CA HIS A 199 -7.28 -11.73 10.00
C HIS A 199 -6.08 -12.68 9.97
N HIS A 200 -4.92 -12.21 9.52
CA HIS A 200 -3.71 -13.02 9.39
C HIS A 200 -2.49 -12.37 10.05
N PRO A 201 -2.53 -12.10 11.37
CA PRO A 201 -1.47 -11.35 12.06
C PRO A 201 -0.11 -12.07 12.05
N ALA A 202 -0.10 -13.41 11.98
CA ALA A 202 1.14 -14.19 11.92
C ALA A 202 1.80 -14.13 10.54
N GLU A 203 0.99 -14.12 9.47
CA GLU A 203 1.46 -14.06 8.09
C GLU A 203 1.76 -12.62 7.63
N PHE A 204 1.16 -11.62 8.26
CA PHE A 204 1.32 -10.19 7.91
C PHE A 204 2.66 -9.60 8.42
N THR A 205 3.76 -10.23 8.02
CA THR A 205 5.12 -9.77 8.30
C THR A 205 5.44 -8.48 7.55
N PRO A 206 6.47 -7.70 7.94
CA PRO A 206 6.87 -6.48 7.22
C PRO A 206 7.20 -6.72 5.74
N ALA A 207 7.77 -7.89 5.41
CA ALA A 207 8.08 -8.26 4.04
C ALA A 207 6.79 -8.51 3.22
N VAL A 208 5.85 -9.27 3.77
CA VAL A 208 4.55 -9.55 3.13
C VAL A 208 3.74 -8.26 2.97
N HIS A 209 3.71 -7.40 4.00
CA HIS A 209 3.07 -6.09 3.92
C HIS A 209 3.65 -5.26 2.77
N ALA A 210 4.98 -5.12 2.69
CA ALA A 210 5.61 -4.36 1.61
C ALA A 210 5.28 -4.95 0.21
N SER A 211 5.22 -6.27 0.07
CA SER A 211 4.85 -6.92 -1.18
C SER A 211 3.38 -6.71 -1.57
N LEU A 212 2.45 -6.79 -0.61
CA LEU A 212 1.03 -6.54 -0.83
C LEU A 212 0.74 -5.06 -1.16
N ASP A 213 1.43 -4.12 -0.49
CA ASP A 213 1.31 -2.68 -0.76
C ASP A 213 1.77 -2.34 -2.19
N LYS A 214 2.90 -2.91 -2.63
CA LYS A 214 3.35 -2.79 -4.03
C LYS A 214 2.33 -3.38 -5.00
N PHE A 215 1.80 -4.56 -4.70
CA PHE A 215 0.80 -5.21 -5.55
C PHE A 215 -0.46 -4.37 -5.73
N LEU A 216 -1.06 -3.90 -4.62
CA LEU A 216 -2.26 -3.08 -4.65
C LEU A 216 -2.01 -1.73 -5.33
N SER A 217 -0.80 -1.17 -5.17
CA SER A 217 -0.37 0.00 -5.92
C SER A 217 -0.30 -0.27 -7.43
N SER A 218 0.28 -1.39 -7.86
CA SER A 218 0.32 -1.79 -9.27
C SER A 218 -1.07 -2.03 -9.86
N VAL A 219 -1.97 -2.68 -9.11
CA VAL A 219 -3.39 -2.83 -9.50
C VAL A 219 -4.05 -1.45 -9.66
N SER A 220 -3.85 -0.55 -8.71
CA SER A 220 -4.39 0.82 -8.77
C SER A 220 -3.86 1.59 -9.99
N THR A 221 -2.57 1.47 -10.32
CA THR A 221 -1.97 2.06 -11.53
C THR A 221 -2.62 1.50 -12.79
N VAL A 222 -2.87 0.19 -12.85
CA VAL A 222 -3.52 -0.44 -14.01
C VAL A 222 -4.98 0.03 -14.16
N LEU A 223 -5.75 0.07 -13.07
CA LEU A 223 -7.15 0.51 -13.10
C LEU A 223 -7.31 1.99 -13.46
N THR A 224 -6.29 2.81 -13.18
CA THR A 224 -6.30 4.25 -13.47
C THR A 224 -5.55 4.62 -14.76
N SER A 225 -4.96 3.64 -15.46
CA SER A 225 -4.14 3.87 -16.65
C SER A 225 -4.87 4.52 -17.82
N LYS A 226 -6.19 4.33 -17.94
CA LYS A 226 -7.03 4.81 -19.04
C LYS A 226 -7.75 6.14 -18.75
N TYR A 227 -7.44 6.79 -17.63
CA TYR A 227 -7.98 8.11 -17.28
C TYR A 227 -7.29 9.28 -18.00
N ARG A 228 -6.08 9.02 -18.55
CA ARG A 228 -5.23 10.02 -19.19
C ARG A 228 -5.35 9.97 -20.70
#